data_AF-A0A1C6V6Y6-F1
#
_entry.id   AF-A0A1C6V6Y6-F1
#
_cell.length_a   1.000
_cell.length_b   1.000
_cell.length_c   1.000
_cell.angle_alpha   90.00
_cell.angle_beta   90.00
_cell.angle_gamma   90.00
#
_symmetry.space_group_name_H-M   'P 1'
#
loop_
_entity.id
_entity.type
_entity.pdbx_description
1 polymer ?
#
loop_
_entity_poly.entity_id
_entity_poly.type
_entity_poly.pdbx_seq_one_letter_code
_entity_poly.pdbx_strand_id
1 'polypeptide(L)'
;MDFSTDAPPAGQPGAIRARLPYLRLTLTACAVLAVVAVPLAALLRGPTSAAGAAAGVGLVVASYLISGLSVAWADALNPRLLMPVGLGTYGIKIVILGVGMSAVAATGWSGLPDMGVAIIVAVVVWTGAHLTWALRAPLPYTQPRGD
;
A
#
# COMPACT_ATOMS: atom_id res chain seq x y z
N MET A 1 -11.19 12.98 33.33
CA MET A 1 -11.33 12.47 31.96
C MET A 1 -10.13 11.58 31.73
N ASP A 2 -10.36 10.27 31.78
CA ASP A 2 -9.34 9.24 31.81
C ASP A 2 -8.91 8.97 30.36
N PHE A 3 -7.72 9.46 29.99
CA PHE A 3 -7.14 9.20 28.66
C PHE A 3 -6.32 7.90 28.71
N SER A 4 -6.99 6.80 29.03
CA SER A 4 -6.46 5.48 28.71
C SER A 4 -6.27 5.44 27.19
N THR A 5 -5.02 5.34 26.77
CA THR A 5 -4.67 5.23 25.36
C THR A 5 -5.00 3.80 24.94
N ASP A 6 -6.28 3.53 24.69
CA ASP A 6 -6.86 2.19 24.42
C ASP A 6 -6.46 1.64 23.04
N ALA A 7 -5.18 1.66 22.69
CA ALA A 7 -4.70 0.83 21.60
C ALA A 7 -4.53 -0.59 22.16
N PRO A 8 -5.28 -1.59 21.65
CA PRO A 8 -5.17 -2.95 22.15
C PRO A 8 -3.72 -3.44 21.99
N PRO A 9 -3.13 -4.09 23.02
CA PRO A 9 -1.80 -4.65 22.93
C PRO A 9 -1.64 -5.57 21.72
N ALA A 10 -0.44 -5.64 21.17
CA ALA A 10 -0.08 -6.58 20.10
C ALA A 10 -0.58 -8.00 20.47
N GLY A 11 -1.46 -8.56 19.63
CA GLY A 11 -2.09 -9.87 19.84
C GLY A 11 -3.51 -9.86 20.40
N GLN A 12 -4.08 -8.70 20.74
CA GLN A 12 -5.48 -8.59 21.16
C GLN A 12 -6.45 -8.35 20.00
N PRO A 13 -7.68 -8.90 20.04
CA PRO A 13 -8.74 -8.59 19.08
C PRO A 13 -9.01 -7.08 19.04
N GLY A 14 -8.76 -6.43 17.90
CA GLY A 14 -8.96 -4.99 17.71
C GLY A 14 -7.68 -4.18 17.43
N ALA A 15 -6.48 -4.73 17.71
CA ALA A 15 -5.21 -4.07 17.39
C ALA A 15 -5.08 -3.76 15.88
N ILE A 16 -5.54 -4.67 15.02
CA ILE A 16 -5.59 -4.47 13.57
C ILE A 16 -6.54 -3.32 13.18
N ARG A 17 -7.71 -3.22 13.84
CA ARG A 17 -8.70 -2.14 13.60
C ARG A 17 -8.17 -0.77 13.98
N ALA A 18 -7.38 -0.67 15.06
CA ALA A 18 -6.74 0.57 15.46
C ALA A 18 -5.71 1.06 14.43
N ARG A 19 -5.12 0.15 13.64
CA ARG A 19 -4.13 0.47 12.59
C ARG A 19 -4.70 0.64 11.18
N LEU A 20 -5.98 0.32 10.97
CA LEU A 20 -6.68 0.50 9.69
C LEU A 20 -6.97 1.95 9.21
N PRO A 21 -6.91 3.03 10.02
CA PRO A 21 -7.28 4.37 9.52
C PRO A 21 -6.44 4.86 8.33
N TYR A 22 -5.15 4.53 8.27
CA TYR A 22 -4.30 4.96 7.14
C TYR A 22 -4.73 4.32 5.82
N LEU A 23 -5.27 3.09 5.86
CA LEU A 23 -5.75 2.36 4.68
C LEU A 23 -6.89 3.11 3.99
N ARG A 24 -7.74 3.81 4.75
CA ARG A 24 -8.81 4.63 4.16
C ARG A 24 -8.24 5.75 3.31
N LEU A 25 -7.21 6.44 3.79
CA LEU A 25 -6.59 7.55 3.07
C LEU A 25 -5.83 7.05 1.83
N THR A 26 -5.04 5.99 1.96
CA THR A 26 -4.27 5.48 0.83
C THR A 26 -5.16 4.84 -0.25
N LEU A 27 -6.22 4.12 0.15
CA LEU A 27 -7.18 3.55 -0.80
C LEU A 27 -8.01 4.63 -1.50
N THR A 28 -8.45 5.67 -0.79
CA THR A 28 -9.17 6.79 -1.42
C THR A 28 -8.27 7.55 -2.40
N ALA A 29 -7.01 7.79 -2.05
CA ALA A 29 -6.04 8.40 -2.97
C ALA A 29 -5.83 7.56 -4.25
N CYS A 30 -5.68 6.24 -4.12
CA CYS A 30 -5.57 5.35 -5.28
C CYS A 30 -6.87 5.24 -6.08
N ALA A 31 -8.04 5.28 -5.43
CA ALA A 31 -9.32 5.30 -6.11
C ALA A 31 -9.49 6.58 -6.96
N VAL A 32 -9.15 7.74 -6.38
CA VAL A 32 -9.13 9.03 -7.12
C VAL A 32 -8.16 8.95 -8.29
N LEU A 33 -6.95 8.40 -8.08
CA LEU A 33 -6.00 8.20 -9.16
C LEU A 33 -6.56 7.30 -10.27
N ALA A 34 -7.20 6.18 -9.93
CA ALA A 34 -7.80 5.29 -10.92
C ALA A 34 -8.90 5.98 -11.73
N VAL A 35 -9.76 6.73 -11.06
CA VAL A 35 -10.87 7.51 -11.67
C VAL A 35 -10.35 8.56 -12.64
N VAL A 36 -9.14 9.11 -12.44
CA VAL A 36 -8.55 10.11 -13.33
C VAL A 36 -7.67 9.47 -14.42
N ALA A 37 -6.78 8.56 -14.04
CA ALA A 37 -5.77 7.98 -14.93
C ALA A 37 -6.39 7.06 -15.99
N VAL A 38 -7.41 6.27 -15.65
CA VAL A 38 -8.03 5.32 -16.59
C VAL A 38 -8.78 6.06 -17.72
N PRO A 39 -9.64 7.06 -17.44
CA PRO A 39 -10.28 7.83 -18.49
C PRO A 39 -9.28 8.65 -19.31
N LEU A 40 -8.26 9.27 -18.70
CA LEU A 40 -7.24 10.01 -19.45
C LEU A 40 -6.49 9.09 -20.42
N ALA A 41 -6.11 7.90 -19.97
CA ALA A 41 -5.47 6.91 -20.84
C ALA A 41 -6.40 6.46 -21.99
N ALA A 42 -7.69 6.23 -21.69
CA ALA A 42 -8.70 5.89 -22.69
C ALA A 42 -8.86 6.97 -23.76
N LEU A 43 -8.97 8.23 -23.33
CA LEU A 43 -9.21 9.38 -24.22
C LEU A 43 -7.99 9.71 -25.08
N LEU A 44 -6.78 9.60 -24.54
CA LEU A 44 -5.56 10.00 -25.25
C LEU A 44 -5.03 8.91 -26.19
N ARG A 45 -5.15 7.64 -25.82
CA ARG A 45 -4.46 6.52 -26.49
C ARG A 45 -5.32 5.27 -26.67
N GLY A 46 -6.60 5.35 -26.35
CA GLY A 46 -7.57 4.29 -26.59
C GLY A 46 -7.68 3.23 -25.49
N PRO A 47 -8.53 2.21 -25.71
CA PRO A 47 -8.96 1.28 -24.67
C PRO A 47 -7.83 0.40 -24.12
N THR A 48 -6.83 0.06 -24.94
CA THR A 48 -5.67 -0.71 -24.50
C THR A 48 -4.83 0.05 -23.48
N SER A 49 -4.68 1.36 -23.66
CA SER A 49 -3.99 2.24 -22.70
C SER A 49 -4.76 2.31 -21.38
N ALA A 50 -6.09 2.39 -21.45
CA ALA A 50 -6.97 2.38 -20.28
C ALA A 50 -6.83 1.07 -19.47
N ALA A 51 -6.78 -0.07 -20.17
CA ALA A 51 -6.56 -1.38 -19.54
C ALA A 51 -5.18 -1.47 -18.89
N GLY A 52 -4.12 -0.96 -19.54
CA GLY A 52 -2.78 -0.84 -18.98
C GLY A 52 -2.78 -0.02 -17.68
N ALA A 53 -3.38 1.17 -17.70
CA ALA A 53 -3.48 2.04 -16.54
C ALA A 53 -4.24 1.38 -15.37
N ALA A 54 -5.40 0.76 -15.66
CA ALA A 54 -6.20 0.06 -14.67
C ALA A 54 -5.44 -1.12 -14.04
N ALA A 55 -4.77 -1.93 -14.88
CA ALA A 55 -3.96 -3.05 -14.42
C ALA A 55 -2.80 -2.59 -13.52
N GLY A 56 -2.12 -1.49 -13.89
CA GLY A 56 -1.01 -0.94 -13.12
C GLY A 56 -1.44 -0.44 -11.74
N VAL A 57 -2.51 0.36 -11.68
CA VAL A 57 -3.05 0.85 -10.39
C VAL A 57 -3.57 -0.32 -9.54
N GLY A 58 -4.31 -1.26 -10.13
CA GLY A 58 -4.84 -2.42 -9.43
C GLY A 58 -3.75 -3.30 -8.82
N LEU A 59 -2.68 -3.55 -9.58
CA LEU A 59 -1.52 -4.31 -9.11
C LEU A 59 -0.86 -3.66 -7.89
N VAL A 60 -0.67 -2.33 -7.92
CA VAL A 60 -0.10 -1.59 -6.80
C VAL A 60 -1.00 -1.68 -5.57
N VAL A 61 -2.30 -1.41 -5.72
CA VAL A 61 -3.26 -1.49 -4.61
C VAL A 61 -3.26 -2.88 -3.98
N ALA A 62 -3.38 -3.94 -4.78
CA ALA A 62 -3.35 -5.31 -4.29
C ALA A 62 -2.05 -5.62 -3.54
N SER A 63 -0.91 -5.21 -4.10
CA SER A 63 0.41 -5.44 -3.51
C SER A 63 0.59 -4.75 -2.15
N TYR A 64 0.17 -3.49 -2.04
CA TYR A 64 0.27 -2.75 -0.77
C TYR A 64 -0.75 -3.23 0.27
N LEU A 65 -1.94 -3.70 -0.15
CA LEU A 65 -2.89 -4.33 0.75
C LEU A 65 -2.33 -5.61 1.38
N ILE A 66 -1.75 -6.49 0.57
CA ILE A 66 -1.09 -7.71 1.05
C ILE A 66 0.03 -7.35 2.02
N SER A 67 0.84 -6.34 1.67
CA SER A 67 1.94 -5.89 2.52
C SER A 67 1.46 -5.36 3.88
N GLY A 68 0.43 -4.52 3.88
CA GLY A 68 -0.18 -4.00 5.11
C GLY A 68 -0.76 -5.11 5.98
N LEU A 69 -1.42 -6.10 5.36
CA LEU A 69 -1.97 -7.25 6.07
C LEU A 69 -0.88 -8.14 6.66
N SER A 70 0.20 -8.42 5.91
CA SER A 70 1.35 -9.20 6.40
C SER A 70 1.99 -8.54 7.61
N VAL A 71 2.18 -7.21 7.58
CA VAL A 71 2.74 -6.45 8.70
C VAL A 71 1.79 -6.44 9.90
N ALA A 72 0.50 -6.18 9.69
CA ALA A 72 -0.49 -6.17 10.77
C ALA A 72 -0.64 -7.55 11.44
N TRP A 73 -0.56 -8.62 10.65
CA TRP A 73 -0.55 -9.99 11.14
C TRP A 73 0.72 -10.32 11.93
N ALA A 74 1.90 -9.89 11.45
CA ALA A 74 3.16 -10.06 12.17
C ALA A 74 3.18 -9.30 13.50
N ASP A 75 2.69 -8.05 13.51
CA ASP A 75 2.52 -7.23 14.71
C ASP A 75 1.61 -7.93 15.73
N ALA A 76 0.54 -8.57 15.27
CA ALA A 76 -0.38 -9.30 16.13
C ALA A 76 0.24 -10.57 16.74
N LEU A 77 1.17 -11.24 16.06
CA LEU A 77 1.80 -12.45 16.59
C LEU A 77 2.97 -12.15 17.52
N ASN A 78 3.94 -11.37 17.06
CA ASN A 78 5.11 -11.00 17.82
C ASN A 78 5.80 -9.78 17.16
N PRO A 79 5.93 -8.64 17.85
CA PRO A 79 6.60 -7.46 17.32
C PRO A 79 8.03 -7.71 16.82
N ARG A 80 8.73 -8.73 17.35
CA ARG A 80 10.08 -9.12 16.87
C ARG A 80 10.09 -9.64 15.43
N LEU A 81 8.94 -10.06 14.90
CA LEU A 81 8.78 -10.53 13.53
C LEU A 81 8.57 -9.41 12.51
N LEU A 82 8.39 -8.15 12.95
CA LEU A 82 8.13 -7.02 12.06
C LEU A 82 9.24 -6.82 11.02
N MET A 83 10.50 -6.86 11.44
CA MET A 83 11.66 -6.67 10.56
C MET A 83 11.80 -7.81 9.52
N PRO A 84 11.83 -9.10 9.89
CA PRO A 84 11.94 -10.19 8.91
C PRO A 84 10.71 -10.31 8.00
N VAL A 85 9.49 -10.08 8.52
CA VAL A 85 8.28 -10.10 7.69
C VAL A 85 8.28 -8.93 6.72
N GLY A 86 8.62 -7.71 7.18
CA GLY A 86 8.72 -6.54 6.31
C GLY A 86 9.71 -6.75 5.17
N LEU A 87 10.91 -7.25 5.47
CA LEU A 87 11.93 -7.52 4.45
C LEU A 87 11.52 -8.67 3.52
N GLY A 88 10.94 -9.75 4.07
CA GLY A 88 10.45 -10.89 3.29
C GLY A 88 9.33 -10.51 2.33
N THR A 89 8.33 -9.76 2.81
CA THR A 89 7.25 -9.21 1.98
C THR A 89 7.80 -8.33 0.87
N TYR A 90 8.79 -7.48 1.16
CA TYR A 90 9.41 -6.63 0.16
C TYR A 90 10.16 -7.42 -0.93
N GLY A 91 10.97 -8.41 -0.51
CA GLY A 91 11.68 -9.29 -1.45
C GLY A 91 10.72 -10.05 -2.36
N ILE A 92 9.68 -10.67 -1.78
CA ILE A 92 8.64 -11.38 -2.53
C ILE A 92 7.94 -10.43 -3.51
N LYS A 93 7.61 -9.21 -3.07
CA LYS A 93 6.95 -8.19 -3.89
C LYS A 93 7.79 -7.81 -5.11
N ILE A 94 9.10 -7.60 -4.96
CA ILE A 94 10.00 -7.31 -6.09
C ILE A 94 10.00 -8.46 -7.08
N VAL A 95 10.11 -9.70 -6.60
CA VAL A 95 10.12 -10.88 -7.47
C VAL A 95 8.79 -11.01 -8.23
N ILE A 96 7.65 -10.87 -7.55
CA ILE A 96 6.32 -10.94 -8.18
C ILE A 96 6.16 -9.84 -9.23
N LEU A 97 6.57 -8.59 -8.92
CA LEU A 97 6.48 -7.49 -9.88
C LEU A 97 7.39 -7.73 -11.09
N GLY A 98 8.63 -8.16 -10.88
CA GLY A 98 9.57 -8.45 -11.95
C GLY A 98 9.10 -9.58 -12.86
N VAL A 99 8.65 -10.70 -12.29
CA VAL A 99 8.12 -11.86 -13.03
C VAL A 99 6.80 -11.51 -13.72
N GLY A 100 5.91 -10.77 -13.06
CA GLY A 100 4.66 -10.33 -13.66
C GLY A 100 4.90 -9.41 -14.86
N MET A 101 5.78 -8.42 -14.72
CA MET A 101 6.12 -7.52 -15.81
C MET A 101 6.81 -8.22 -16.97
N SER A 102 7.72 -9.16 -16.70
CA SER A 102 8.38 -9.94 -17.75
C SER A 102 7.41 -10.86 -18.50
N ALA A 103 6.47 -11.49 -17.79
CA ALA A 103 5.43 -12.32 -18.39
C ALA A 103 4.51 -11.49 -19.31
N VAL A 104 4.09 -10.29 -18.87
CA VAL A 104 3.31 -9.39 -19.72
C VAL A 104 4.13 -8.90 -20.91
N ALA A 105 5.41 -8.58 -20.73
CA ALA A 105 6.30 -8.18 -21.82
C ALA A 105 6.44 -9.27 -22.88
N ALA A 106 6.49 -10.54 -22.50
CA ALA A 106 6.56 -11.67 -23.43
C ALA A 106 5.33 -11.79 -24.34
N THR A 107 4.19 -11.21 -23.96
CA THR A 107 2.98 -11.19 -24.80
C THR A 107 3.00 -10.15 -25.92
N GLY A 108 3.94 -9.20 -25.89
CA GLY A 108 3.97 -8.06 -26.82
C GLY A 108 2.82 -7.06 -26.63
N TRP A 109 2.13 -7.10 -25.48
CA TRP A 109 0.97 -6.26 -25.22
C TRP A 109 1.32 -4.77 -25.23
N SER A 110 0.65 -4.00 -26.09
CA SER A 110 0.91 -2.57 -26.28
C SER A 110 0.52 -1.69 -25.09
N GLY A 111 -0.26 -2.22 -24.13
CA GLY A 111 -0.62 -1.53 -22.89
C GLY A 111 0.48 -1.54 -21.81
N LEU A 112 1.56 -2.31 -22.01
CA LEU A 112 2.63 -2.48 -21.03
C LEU A 112 3.31 -1.16 -20.60
N PRO A 113 3.68 -0.23 -21.50
CA PRO A 113 4.32 1.03 -21.09
C PRO A 113 3.42 1.84 -20.15
N ASP A 114 2.12 1.84 -20.44
CA ASP A 114 1.11 2.60 -19.69
C ASP A 114 0.84 1.98 -18.33
N MET A 115 0.86 0.65 -18.27
CA MET A 115 0.86 -0.09 -17.02
C MET A 115 2.08 0.28 -16.17
N GLY A 116 3.28 0.33 -16.76
CA GLY A 116 4.51 0.74 -16.06
C GLY A 116 4.42 2.16 -15.47
N VAL A 117 3.97 3.13 -16.26
CA VAL A 117 3.76 4.51 -15.79
C VAL A 117 2.72 4.56 -14.67
N ALA A 118 1.60 3.86 -14.83
CA ALA A 118 0.56 3.80 -13.82
C ALA A 118 1.04 3.18 -12.50
N ILE A 119 1.88 2.14 -12.56
CA ILE A 119 2.53 1.55 -11.38
C ILE A 119 3.36 2.60 -10.65
N ILE A 120 4.23 3.32 -11.36
CA ILE A 120 5.11 4.34 -10.76
C ILE A 120 4.27 5.43 -10.08
N VAL A 121 3.29 5.99 -10.79
CA VAL A 121 2.43 7.05 -10.25
C VAL A 121 1.64 6.55 -9.03
N ALA A 122 1.07 5.34 -9.10
CA ALA A 122 0.33 4.76 -7.99
C ALA A 122 1.20 4.50 -6.76
N VAL A 123 2.45 4.05 -6.93
CA VAL A 123 3.42 3.87 -5.84
C VAL A 123 3.71 5.22 -5.17
N VAL A 124 3.94 6.28 -5.95
CA VAL A 124 4.21 7.62 -5.43
C VAL A 124 3.00 8.16 -4.67
N VAL A 125 1.80 8.04 -5.23
CA VAL A 125 0.55 8.48 -4.59
C VAL A 125 0.30 7.74 -3.29
N TRP A 126 0.43 6.40 -3.29
CA TRP A 126 0.27 5.60 -2.08
C TRP A 126 1.29 6.00 -1.01
N THR A 127 2.56 6.13 -1.39
CA THR A 127 3.65 6.43 -0.46
C THR A 127 3.49 7.83 0.12
N GLY A 128 3.12 8.83 -0.69
CA GLY A 128 2.84 10.18 -0.22
C GLY A 128 1.63 10.24 0.73
N ALA A 129 0.53 9.54 0.38
CA ALA A 129 -0.64 9.45 1.26
C ALA A 129 -0.31 8.76 2.59
N HIS A 130 0.47 7.67 2.55
CA HIS A 130 0.90 6.97 3.75
C HIS A 130 1.83 7.83 4.61
N LEU A 131 2.79 8.51 4.00
CA LEU A 131 3.74 9.37 4.69
C LEU A 131 3.04 10.59 5.32
N THR A 132 2.12 11.23 4.60
CA THR A 132 1.34 12.36 5.16
C THR A 132 0.50 11.94 6.35
N TRP A 133 -0.08 10.74 6.35
CA TRP A 133 -0.74 10.19 7.53
C TRP A 133 0.25 9.93 8.68
N ALA A 134 1.38 9.28 8.39
CA ALA A 134 2.39 8.96 9.39
C ALA A 134 2.96 10.21 10.06
N LEU A 135 3.20 11.27 9.30
CA LEU A 135 3.70 12.56 9.82
C LEU A 135 2.66 13.33 10.63
N ARG A 136 1.37 13.07 10.44
CA ARG A 136 0.27 13.69 11.19
C ARG A 136 -0.16 12.88 12.41
N ALA A 137 0.30 11.64 12.54
CA ALA A 137 -0.01 10.79 13.69
C ALA A 137 0.78 11.26 14.92
N PRO A 138 0.14 11.47 16.08
CA PRO A 138 0.84 11.81 17.32
C PRO A 138 1.87 10.72 17.66
N LEU A 139 3.14 11.09 17.81
CA LEU A 139 4.15 10.18 18.34
C LEU A 139 3.82 9.91 19.82
N PRO A 140 3.81 8.64 20.27
CA PRO A 140 3.69 8.33 21.69
C PRO A 140 4.89 8.94 22.43
N TYR A 141 4.67 10.08 23.07
CA TYR A 141 5.63 10.63 24.01
C TYR A 141 5.66 9.67 25.21
N THR A 142 6.73 8.89 25.34
CA THR A 142 7.00 8.20 26.61
C THR A 142 7.11 9.27 27.69
N GLN A 143 6.21 9.22 28.67
CA GLN A 143 6.41 9.94 29.93
C GLN A 143 7.80 9.53 30.46
N PRO A 144 8.68 10.47 30.86
CA PRO A 144 9.88 10.12 31.59
C PRO A 144 9.48 9.18 32.72
N ARG A 145 10.17 8.04 32.84
CA ARG A 145 9.97 7.12 33.96
C ARG A 145 10.25 7.94 35.23
N GLY A 146 9.19 8.34 35.91
CA GLY A 146 9.28 8.78 37.29
C GLY A 146 9.92 7.63 38.07
N ASP A 147 11.11 7.91 38.55
CA ASP A 147 11.77 7.34 39.72
C ASP A 147 10.80 6.66 40.70
#